data_AF-A0A5C6C7I3-F1
#
_entry.id   AF-A0A5C6C7I3-F1
#
_cell.length_a   1.000
_cell.length_b   1.000
_cell.length_c   1.000
_cell.angle_alpha   90.00
_cell.angle_beta   90.00
_cell.angle_gamma   90.00
#
_symmetry.space_group_name_H-M   'P 1'
#
loop_
_entity.id
_entity.type
_entity.pdbx_description
1 polymer ?
#
loop_
_entity_poly.entity_id
_entity_poly.type
_entity_poly.pdbx_seq_one_letter_code
_entity_poly.pdbx_strand_id
1 'polypeptide(L)'
;MDVADDGALTPPLPLVAAIAGLKRRQWIRYGIAGGMSALVDVGLFYLLASWALPCLDSAMGDEVRAWRFVVDKTAAFVLANGFSYWLSALWVFTPGRHSRFTEVALFFAISTMSYLIGAQLGRWLISDFALATELAAVVCICVATVINFTMRKLIVFRN
;
A
#
# COMPACT_ATOMS: atom_id res chain seq x y z
N MET A 1 25.90 50.95 -22.54
CA MET A 1 25.83 51.21 -21.10
C MET A 1 24.56 50.52 -20.64
N ASP A 2 24.71 49.54 -19.73
CA ASP A 2 23.73 48.64 -19.09
C ASP A 2 22.89 47.70 -20.00
N VAL A 3 22.93 46.36 -19.91
CA VAL A 3 22.93 45.34 -18.82
C VAL A 3 21.51 44.94 -18.32
N ALA A 4 21.22 43.64 -18.52
CA ALA A 4 20.23 42.74 -17.88
C ALA A 4 18.73 42.97 -18.17
N ASP A 5 17.85 41.96 -18.24
CA ASP A 5 17.87 40.65 -17.57
C ASP A 5 16.98 39.62 -18.30
N ASP A 6 17.27 38.36 -18.02
CA ASP A 6 16.90 37.13 -18.69
C ASP A 6 15.43 36.72 -18.45
N GLY A 7 14.57 36.99 -19.44
CA GLY A 7 13.15 36.60 -19.43
C GLY A 7 12.81 35.33 -20.22
N ALA A 8 13.80 34.51 -20.58
CA ALA A 8 13.56 33.29 -21.35
C ALA A 8 12.99 32.18 -20.45
N LEU A 9 11.66 32.19 -20.29
CA LEU A 9 10.88 31.01 -19.92
C LEU A 9 11.15 29.90 -20.95
N THR A 10 12.21 29.13 -20.73
CA THR A 10 12.38 27.87 -21.44
C THR A 10 11.34 26.90 -20.88
N PRO A 11 10.38 26.41 -21.69
CA PRO A 11 9.49 25.34 -21.23
C PRO A 11 10.36 24.14 -20.83
N PRO A 12 9.98 23.37 -19.81
CA PRO A 12 10.74 22.19 -19.42
C PRO A 12 10.87 21.28 -20.65
N LEU A 13 12.11 20.91 -21.00
CA LEU A 13 12.45 20.00 -22.09
C LEU A 13 11.38 18.88 -22.20
N PRO A 14 10.89 18.54 -23.41
CA PRO A 14 9.82 17.54 -23.60
C PRO A 14 10.16 16.19 -22.94
N LEU A 15 11.46 15.88 -22.79
CA LEU A 15 11.97 14.73 -22.04
C LEU A 15 11.64 14.78 -20.54
N VAL A 16 11.78 15.93 -19.88
CA VAL A 16 11.46 16.12 -18.45
C VAL A 16 9.96 15.98 -18.21
N ALA A 17 9.14 16.56 -19.10
CA ALA A 17 7.68 16.40 -19.05
C ALA A 17 7.25 14.95 -19.27
N ALA A 18 7.89 14.22 -20.19
CA ALA A 18 7.65 12.79 -20.44
C ALA A 18 8.04 11.92 -19.23
N ILE A 19 9.21 12.16 -18.62
CA ILE A 19 9.67 11.45 -17.41
C ILE A 19 8.74 11.74 -16.21
N ALA A 20 8.32 12.99 -16.03
CA ALA A 20 7.32 13.36 -15.02
C ALA A 20 5.96 12.68 -15.28
N GLY A 21 5.57 12.57 -16.56
CA GLY A 21 4.37 11.86 -17.01
C GLY A 21 4.40 10.36 -16.71
N LEU A 22 5.54 9.69 -16.89
CA LEU A 22 5.74 8.28 -16.52
C LEU A 22 5.58 8.06 -15.01
N LYS A 23 6.17 8.94 -14.19
CA LYS A 23 6.03 8.89 -12.72
C LYS A 23 4.57 9.02 -12.28
N ARG A 24 3.80 9.92 -12.88
CA ARG A 24 2.37 10.11 -12.60
C ARG A 24 1.52 8.89 -12.99
N ARG A 25 1.78 8.29 -14.17
CA ARG A 25 1.05 7.08 -14.60
C ARG A 25 1.28 5.89 -13.68
N GLN A 26 2.52 5.69 -13.21
CA GLN A 26 2.85 4.63 -12.25
C GLN A 26 2.11 4.82 -10.93
N TRP A 27 2.07 6.04 -10.41
CA TRP A 27 1.32 6.37 -9.19
C TRP A 27 -0.17 6.04 -9.31
N ILE A 28 -0.81 6.41 -10.41
CA ILE A 28 -2.24 6.13 -10.65
C ILE A 28 -2.48 4.61 -10.72
N ARG A 29 -1.69 3.89 -11.52
CA ARG A 29 -1.81 2.42 -11.62
C ARG A 29 -1.58 1.75 -10.29
N TYR A 30 -0.62 2.24 -9.50
CA TYR A 30 -0.34 1.72 -8.18
C TYR A 30 -1.50 1.97 -7.21
N GLY A 31 -2.09 3.17 -7.22
CA GLY A 31 -3.28 3.47 -6.43
C GLY A 31 -4.45 2.54 -6.77
N ILE A 32 -4.71 2.31 -8.06
CA ILE A 32 -5.75 1.38 -8.52
C ILE A 32 -5.43 -0.06 -8.10
N ALA A 33 -4.20 -0.53 -8.29
CA ALA A 33 -3.76 -1.85 -7.86
C ALA A 33 -3.88 -2.03 -6.34
N GLY A 34 -3.53 -1.00 -5.57
CA GLY A 34 -3.70 -0.96 -4.11
C GLY A 34 -5.17 -1.05 -3.71
N GLY A 35 -6.05 -0.26 -4.34
CA GLY A 35 -7.49 -0.30 -4.11
C GLY A 35 -8.09 -1.68 -4.40
N MET A 36 -7.74 -2.29 -5.53
CA MET A 36 -8.18 -3.66 -5.86
C MET A 36 -7.66 -4.67 -4.83
N SER A 37 -6.41 -4.53 -4.39
CA SER A 37 -5.83 -5.41 -3.37
C SER A 37 -6.53 -5.27 -2.03
N ALA A 38 -6.94 -4.06 -1.65
CA ALA A 38 -7.69 -3.82 -0.42
C ALA A 38 -9.09 -4.46 -0.48
N LEU A 39 -9.77 -4.40 -1.62
CA LEU A 39 -11.05 -5.08 -1.81
C LEU A 39 -10.89 -6.61 -1.72
N VAL A 40 -9.80 -7.15 -2.28
CA VAL A 40 -9.47 -8.58 -2.16
C VAL A 40 -9.20 -8.96 -0.71
N ASP A 41 -8.43 -8.15 0.04
CA ASP A 41 -8.16 -8.38 1.46
C ASP A 41 -9.44 -8.43 2.30
N VAL A 42 -10.32 -7.43 2.14
CA VAL A 42 -11.59 -7.38 2.86
C VAL A 42 -12.48 -8.56 2.47
N GLY A 43 -12.62 -8.84 1.16
CA GLY A 43 -13.42 -9.96 0.68
C GLY A 43 -12.92 -11.31 1.21
N LEU A 44 -11.61 -11.56 1.15
CA LEU A 44 -11.01 -12.79 1.67
C LEU A 44 -11.19 -12.91 3.18
N PHE A 45 -11.02 -11.81 3.93
CA PHE A 45 -11.26 -11.83 5.37
C PHE A 45 -12.71 -12.23 5.68
N TYR A 46 -13.70 -11.62 5.05
CA TYR A 46 -15.11 -11.98 5.27
C TYR A 46 -15.44 -13.43 4.87
N LEU A 47 -14.83 -13.95 3.80
CA LEU A 47 -14.99 -15.35 3.40
C LEU A 47 -14.38 -16.32 4.42
N LEU A 48 -13.17 -16.05 4.89
CA LEU A 48 -12.50 -16.87 5.90
C LEU A 48 -13.22 -16.80 7.26
N ALA A 49 -13.58 -15.60 7.69
CA ALA A 49 -14.26 -15.32 8.95
C ALA A 49 -15.72 -15.82 8.98
N SER A 50 -16.27 -16.26 7.85
CA SER A 50 -17.59 -16.90 7.77
C SER A 50 -17.50 -18.41 7.60
N TRP A 51 -16.58 -18.94 6.80
CA TRP A 51 -16.55 -20.37 6.45
C TRP A 51 -15.37 -21.16 7.02
N ALA A 52 -14.18 -20.56 7.13
CA ALA A 52 -12.97 -21.27 7.53
C ALA A 52 -12.81 -21.27 9.06
N LEU A 53 -12.72 -20.08 9.67
CA LEU A 53 -12.60 -19.92 11.12
C LEU A 53 -13.61 -18.87 11.61
N PRO A 54 -14.90 -19.25 11.74
CA PRO A 54 -15.96 -18.31 12.07
C PRO A 54 -15.61 -17.41 13.26
N CYS A 55 -15.54 -16.09 13.00
CA CYS A 55 -15.19 -15.07 14.00
C CYS A 55 -16.10 -13.83 13.95
N LEU A 56 -17.15 -13.84 13.12
CA LEU A 56 -18.11 -12.74 13.00
C LEU A 56 -19.27 -12.82 14.02
N ASP A 57 -19.47 -13.99 14.63
CA ASP A 57 -20.54 -14.21 15.60
C ASP A 57 -20.19 -13.59 16.97
N SER A 58 -21.03 -12.66 17.42
CA SER A 58 -20.86 -11.98 18.71
C SER A 58 -21.24 -12.85 19.91
N ALA A 59 -21.96 -13.96 19.71
CA ALA A 59 -22.29 -14.91 20.77
C ALA A 59 -21.10 -15.79 21.19
N MET A 60 -20.01 -15.78 20.40
CA MET A 60 -18.77 -16.47 20.72
C MET A 60 -17.98 -15.72 21.79
N GLY A 61 -17.29 -16.46 22.67
CA GLY A 61 -16.38 -15.85 23.66
C GLY A 61 -15.31 -14.98 23.02
N ASP A 62 -15.06 -13.81 23.61
CA ASP A 62 -14.21 -12.76 23.05
C ASP A 62 -12.78 -13.22 22.74
N GLU A 63 -12.19 -14.07 23.59
CA GLU A 63 -10.85 -14.61 23.38
C GLU A 63 -10.74 -15.49 22.13
N VAL A 64 -11.70 -16.41 21.96
CA VAL A 64 -11.77 -17.28 20.79
C VAL A 64 -12.01 -16.46 19.51
N ARG A 65 -12.90 -15.46 19.59
CA ARG A 65 -13.18 -14.55 18.48
C ARG A 65 -11.96 -13.73 18.09
N ALA A 66 -11.23 -13.19 19.06
CA ALA A 66 -10.02 -12.40 18.83
C ALA A 66 -8.90 -13.23 18.18
N TRP A 67 -8.64 -14.44 18.68
CA TRP A 67 -7.64 -15.32 18.08
C TRP A 67 -7.98 -15.69 16.63
N ARG A 68 -9.22 -16.13 16.36
CA ARG A 68 -9.67 -16.47 15.00
C ARG A 68 -9.61 -15.28 14.06
N PHE A 69 -10.03 -14.11 14.53
CA PHE A 69 -9.93 -12.86 13.79
C PHE A 69 -8.49 -12.57 13.34
N VAL A 70 -7.50 -12.71 14.23
CA VAL A 70 -6.10 -12.47 13.90
C VAL A 70 -5.62 -13.47 12.84
N VAL A 71 -5.98 -14.75 12.96
CA VAL A 71 -5.59 -15.79 12.01
C VAL A 71 -6.20 -15.51 10.62
N ASP A 72 -7.50 -15.27 10.53
CA ASP A 72 -8.18 -14.99 9.26
C ASP A 72 -7.70 -13.69 8.61
N LYS A 73 -7.53 -12.64 9.42
CA LYS A 73 -7.04 -11.35 8.92
C LYS A 73 -5.61 -11.47 8.39
N THR A 74 -4.77 -12.28 9.04
CA THR A 74 -3.40 -12.55 8.60
C THR A 74 -3.39 -13.35 7.30
N ALA A 75 -4.21 -14.40 7.19
CA ALA A 75 -4.32 -15.19 5.96
C ALA A 75 -4.83 -14.35 4.78
N ALA A 76 -5.87 -13.55 4.99
CA ALA A 76 -6.37 -12.60 4.00
C ALA A 76 -5.30 -11.59 3.56
N PHE A 77 -4.55 -11.03 4.52
CA PHE A 77 -3.47 -10.09 4.25
C PHE A 77 -2.38 -10.72 3.38
N VAL A 78 -1.98 -11.97 3.65
CA VAL A 78 -0.94 -12.64 2.87
C VAL A 78 -1.40 -12.87 1.43
N LEU A 79 -2.62 -13.39 1.24
CA LEU A 79 -3.17 -13.65 -0.09
C LEU A 79 -3.36 -12.37 -0.90
N ALA A 80 -3.91 -11.32 -0.28
CA ALA A 80 -4.10 -10.02 -0.91
C ALA A 80 -2.76 -9.34 -1.25
N ASN A 81 -1.73 -9.48 -0.41
CA ASN A 81 -0.39 -8.99 -0.74
C ASN A 81 0.26 -9.77 -1.89
N GLY A 82 0.03 -11.09 -1.98
CA GLY A 82 0.44 -11.88 -3.14
C GLY A 82 -0.20 -11.38 -4.44
N PHE A 83 -1.51 -11.13 -4.40
CA PHE A 83 -2.24 -10.51 -5.53
C PHE A 83 -1.72 -9.10 -5.86
N SER A 84 -1.45 -8.29 -4.84
CA SER A 84 -0.87 -6.95 -5.00
C SER A 84 0.51 -7.01 -5.65
N TYR A 85 1.34 -7.98 -5.28
CA TYR A 85 2.65 -8.19 -5.89
C TYR A 85 2.50 -8.54 -7.37
N TRP A 86 1.61 -9.49 -7.67
CA TRP A 86 1.34 -9.91 -9.05
C TRP A 86 0.91 -8.75 -9.94
N LEU A 87 -0.07 -7.94 -9.49
CA LEU A 87 -0.48 -6.72 -10.19
C LEU A 87 0.65 -5.69 -10.31
N SER A 88 1.39 -5.46 -9.22
CA SER A 88 2.46 -4.46 -9.21
C SER A 88 3.59 -4.85 -10.15
N ALA A 89 3.97 -6.13 -10.20
CA ALA A 89 5.06 -6.64 -11.02
C ALA A 89 4.68 -6.79 -12.51
N LEU A 90 3.40 -6.99 -12.84
CA LEU A 90 2.96 -7.12 -14.24
C LEU A 90 2.50 -5.80 -14.87
N TRP A 91 1.85 -4.93 -14.08
CA TRP A 91 1.12 -3.79 -14.62
C TRP A 91 1.68 -2.42 -14.21
N VAL A 92 2.26 -2.32 -13.02
CA VAL A 92 2.73 -1.04 -12.46
C VAL A 92 4.22 -0.82 -12.72
N PHE A 93 5.05 -1.81 -12.43
CA PHE A 93 6.51 -1.73 -12.45
C PHE A 93 7.12 -2.77 -13.41
N THR A 94 8.41 -2.60 -13.70
CA THR A 94 9.20 -3.57 -14.48
C THR A 94 9.98 -4.49 -13.53
N PRO A 95 9.72 -5.82 -13.56
CA PRO A 95 10.42 -6.78 -12.71
C PRO A 95 11.84 -7.06 -13.23
N GLY A 96 12.70 -7.62 -12.38
CA GLY A 96 14.06 -8.05 -12.78
C GLY A 96 15.20 -7.25 -12.17
N ARG A 97 14.98 -6.56 -11.05
CA ARG A 97 16.06 -6.00 -10.23
C ARG A 97 16.72 -7.07 -9.37
N HIS A 98 15.91 -7.98 -8.81
CA HIS A 98 16.35 -9.08 -7.94
C HIS A 98 15.78 -10.42 -8.43
N SER A 99 16.16 -11.52 -7.77
CA SER A 99 15.47 -12.80 -7.97
C SER A 99 13.99 -12.69 -7.57
N ARG A 100 13.10 -13.46 -8.20
CA ARG A 100 11.66 -13.43 -7.93
C ARG A 100 11.33 -13.63 -6.45
N PHE A 101 12.06 -14.53 -5.77
CA PHE A 101 11.87 -14.78 -4.35
C PHE A 101 12.26 -13.55 -3.50
N THR A 102 13.37 -12.91 -3.82
CA THR A 102 13.82 -11.68 -3.15
C THR A 102 12.84 -10.52 -3.36
N GLU A 103 12.30 -10.37 -4.57
CA GLU A 103 11.28 -9.33 -4.84
C GLU A 103 10.04 -9.54 -3.98
N VAL A 104 9.52 -10.78 -3.91
CA VAL A 104 8.37 -11.13 -3.06
C VAL A 104 8.69 -10.89 -1.58
N ALA A 105 9.84 -11.36 -1.10
CA ALA A 105 10.24 -11.19 0.31
C ALA A 105 10.34 -9.71 0.70
N LEU A 106 11.01 -8.88 -0.11
CA LEU A 106 11.11 -7.44 0.13
C LEU A 106 9.75 -6.75 0.05
N PHE A 107 8.90 -7.15 -0.91
CA PHE A 107 7.56 -6.61 -1.06
C PHE A 107 6.73 -6.85 0.19
N PHE A 108 6.72 -8.08 0.71
CA PHE A 108 6.04 -8.44 1.95
C PHE A 108 6.63 -7.74 3.17
N ALA A 109 7.95 -7.69 3.30
CA ALA A 109 8.61 -6.99 4.41
C ALA A 109 8.23 -5.50 4.45
N ILE A 110 8.25 -4.82 3.31
CA ILE A 110 7.82 -3.43 3.18
C ILE A 110 6.33 -3.29 3.50
N SER A 111 5.47 -4.19 3.01
CA SER A 111 4.03 -4.18 3.32
C SER A 111 3.76 -4.28 4.82
N THR A 112 4.40 -5.25 5.48
CA THR A 112 4.22 -5.50 6.90
C THR A 112 4.72 -4.32 7.71
N MET A 113 5.89 -3.78 7.38
CA MET A 113 6.44 -2.60 8.04
C MET A 113 5.50 -1.39 7.89
N SER A 114 5.03 -1.11 6.66
CA SER A 114 4.08 -0.02 6.40
C SER A 114 2.76 -0.19 7.16
N TYR A 115 2.26 -1.43 7.26
CA TYR A 115 1.06 -1.74 8.03
C TYR A 115 1.26 -1.46 9.52
N LEU A 116 2.38 -1.90 10.10
CA LEU A 116 2.69 -1.66 11.53
C LEU A 116 2.86 -0.17 11.83
N ILE A 117 3.56 0.56 10.96
CA ILE A 117 3.69 2.02 11.07
C ILE A 117 2.31 2.68 11.00
N GLY A 118 1.48 2.28 10.04
CA GLY A 118 0.11 2.76 9.91
C GLY A 118 -0.72 2.47 11.17
N ALA A 119 -0.69 1.25 11.68
CA ALA A 119 -1.43 0.86 12.88
C ALA A 119 -0.99 1.66 14.11
N GLN A 120 0.31 1.86 14.31
CA GLN A 120 0.83 2.67 15.41
C GLN A 120 0.46 4.15 15.26
N LEU A 121 0.51 4.69 14.04
CA LEU A 121 0.04 6.05 13.75
C LEU A 121 -1.45 6.21 14.03
N GLY A 122 -2.28 5.25 13.60
CA GLY A 122 -3.71 5.26 13.85
C GLY A 122 -4.04 5.27 15.33
N ARG A 123 -3.34 4.44 16.12
CA ARG A 123 -3.46 4.45 17.58
C ARG A 123 -3.15 5.83 18.17
N TRP A 124 -2.07 6.47 17.71
CA TRP A 124 -1.65 7.79 18.18
C TRP A 124 -2.65 8.91 17.79
N LEU A 125 -3.18 8.87 16.56
CA LEU A 125 -4.20 9.81 16.08
C LEU A 125 -5.49 9.71 16.89
N ILE A 126 -5.89 8.49 17.27
CA ILE A 126 -7.10 8.28 18.08
C ILE A 126 -6.87 8.68 19.54
N SER A 127 -5.73 8.31 20.13
CA SER A 127 -5.48 8.56 21.56
C SER A 127 -5.19 10.03 21.89
N ASP A 128 -4.38 10.70 21.06
CA ASP A 128 -3.82 12.01 21.41
C ASP A 128 -4.54 13.16 20.70
N PHE A 129 -5.16 12.90 19.54
CA PHE A 129 -5.88 13.90 18.75
C PHE A 129 -7.40 13.70 18.73
N ALA A 130 -7.92 12.66 19.40
CA ALA A 130 -9.33 12.30 19.45
C ALA A 130 -9.99 12.22 18.05
N LEU A 131 -9.22 11.82 17.03
CA LEU A 131 -9.73 11.67 15.68
C LEU A 131 -10.73 10.52 15.61
N ALA A 132 -11.77 10.70 14.80
CA ALA A 132 -12.70 9.64 14.45
C ALA A 132 -11.94 8.45 13.83
N THR A 133 -12.35 7.23 14.18
CA THR A 133 -11.66 5.98 13.81
C THR A 133 -11.59 5.82 12.29
N GLU A 134 -12.63 6.26 11.59
CA GLU A 134 -12.74 6.22 10.13
C GLU A 134 -11.70 7.13 9.48
N LEU A 135 -11.52 8.35 10.02
CA LEU A 135 -10.56 9.31 9.51
C LEU A 135 -9.12 8.85 9.81
N ALA A 136 -8.87 8.32 11.00
CA ALA A 136 -7.59 7.71 11.34
C ALA A 136 -7.26 6.55 10.38
N ALA A 137 -8.22 5.68 10.08
CA ALA A 137 -8.03 4.57 9.14
C ALA A 137 -7.67 5.06 7.73
N VAL A 138 -8.35 6.10 7.22
CA VAL A 138 -8.03 6.71 5.91
C VAL A 138 -6.60 7.26 5.90
N VAL A 139 -6.18 7.97 6.94
CA VAL A 139 -4.81 8.49 7.07
C VAL A 139 -3.79 7.34 7.06
N CYS A 140 -4.06 6.26 7.80
CA CYS A 140 -3.19 5.08 7.84
C CYS A 140 -3.03 4.44 6.46
N ILE A 141 -4.14 4.28 5.72
CA ILE A 141 -4.12 3.73 4.36
C ILE A 141 -3.31 4.63 3.42
N CYS A 142 -3.50 5.95 3.50
CA CYS A 142 -2.74 6.92 2.69
C CYS A 142 -1.23 6.82 2.98
N VAL A 143 -0.83 6.85 4.25
CA VAL A 143 0.58 6.75 4.66
C VAL A 143 1.18 5.42 4.22
N ALA A 144 0.51 4.30 4.49
CA ALA A 144 0.99 2.98 4.08
C ALA A 144 1.12 2.87 2.56
N THR A 145 0.18 3.44 1.80
CA THR A 145 0.24 3.46 0.33
C THR A 145 1.45 4.23 -0.18
N VAL A 146 1.75 5.39 0.42
CA VAL A 146 2.91 6.22 0.05
C VAL A 146 4.22 5.51 0.36
N ILE A 147 4.35 4.92 1.55
CA ILE A 147 5.54 4.16 1.93
C ILE A 147 5.72 2.97 0.98
N ASN A 148 4.66 2.19 0.76
CA ASN A 148 4.72 1.02 -0.11
C ASN A 148 5.11 1.41 -1.54
N PHE A 149 4.50 2.46 -2.13
CA PHE A 149 4.88 2.93 -3.46
C PHE A 149 6.36 3.32 -3.53
N THR A 150 6.79 4.17 -2.59
CA THR A 150 8.13 4.75 -2.60
C THR A 150 9.19 3.68 -2.40
N MET A 151 9.03 2.83 -1.38
CA MET A 151 9.98 1.77 -1.07
C MET A 151 10.01 0.69 -2.15
N ARG A 152 8.87 0.30 -2.72
CA ARG A 152 8.85 -0.70 -3.81
C ARG A 152 9.51 -0.18 -5.07
N LYS A 153 9.30 1.09 -5.40
CA LYS A 153 9.97 1.72 -6.54
C LYS A 153 11.48 1.83 -6.36
N LEU A 154 11.95 2.14 -5.15
CA LEU A 154 13.39 2.36 -4.90
C LEU A 154 14.16 1.05 -4.63
N ILE A 155 13.54 0.10 -3.93
CA ILE A 155 14.24 -1.07 -3.37
C ILE A 155 13.91 -2.35 -4.15
N VAL A 156 12.63 -2.53 -4.54
CA VAL A 156 12.12 -3.80 -5.09
C VAL A 156 12.24 -3.86 -6.61
N PHE A 157 11.70 -2.88 -7.32
CA PHE A 157 11.59 -2.92 -8.78
C PHE A 157 12.65 -2.06 -9.47
N ARG A 158 12.92 -2.38 -10.75
CA ARG A 158 13.78 -1.55 -11.60
C ARG A 158 12.93 -0.40 -12.16
N ASN A 159 13.51 0.79 -12.32
CA ASN A 159 12.83 1.94 -12.94
C ASN A 159 12.78 1.79 -14.46
#